data_AF-A0A7C1Y9G4-F1
#
_entry.id   AF-A0A7C1Y9G4-F1
#
_cell.length_a   1.000
_cell.length_b   1.000
_cell.length_c   1.000
_cell.angle_alpha   90.00
_cell.angle_beta   90.00
_cell.angle_gamma   90.00
#
_symmetry.space_group_name_H-M   'P 1'
#
loop_
_entity.id
_entity.type
_entity.pdbx_description
1 polymer ?
#
loop_
_entity_poly.entity_id
_entity_poly.type
_entity_poly.pdbx_seq_one_letter_code
_entity_poly.pdbx_strand_id
1 'polypeptide(L)'
;MKPVLLIAVTIALIAAACGSDQTTPSDGGGSAPPDTSLPTTTTPDGPLGAGPYPVVTLEIAVTHPEAEALSYTISCLGDTATITGDVPLDPDRACEALGREDVRTRLVEGPPGNQVCTEIYGGPDVATITGSYDGVDGVPVDTTVDRTNGCGISDWDVLLADILPPALGVVEATS
;
A
#
# COMPACT_ATOMS: atom_id res chain seq x y z
N MET A 1 37.23 -23.85 -0.48
CA MET A 1 38.10 -23.50 -1.64
C MET A 1 37.60 -24.26 -2.86
N LYS A 2 36.86 -23.60 -3.75
CA LYS A 2 36.43 -24.09 -5.07
C LYS A 2 36.40 -22.87 -6.01
N PRO A 3 36.89 -23.02 -7.25
CA PRO A 3 37.36 -21.89 -8.04
C PRO A 3 36.24 -21.08 -8.67
N VAL A 4 36.45 -19.76 -8.64
CA VAL A 4 35.68 -18.70 -9.27
C VAL A 4 35.85 -18.81 -10.79
N LEU A 5 34.75 -18.94 -11.53
CA LEU A 5 34.73 -18.83 -12.98
C LEU A 5 34.22 -17.42 -13.35
N LEU A 6 35.16 -16.54 -13.68
CA LEU A 6 34.91 -15.23 -14.29
C LEU A 6 34.39 -15.42 -15.71
N ILE A 7 33.17 -14.96 -15.99
CA ILE A 7 32.70 -14.70 -17.34
C ILE A 7 32.52 -13.18 -17.47
N ALA A 8 33.55 -12.54 -18.03
CA ALA A 8 33.48 -11.19 -18.53
C ALA A 8 32.75 -11.23 -19.88
N VAL A 9 31.59 -10.58 -19.98
CA VAL A 9 30.97 -10.25 -21.27
C VAL A 9 30.83 -8.75 -21.34
N THR A 10 31.59 -8.21 -22.28
CA THR A 10 31.74 -6.83 -22.66
C THR A 10 30.76 -6.46 -23.78
N ILE A 11 30.33 -5.20 -23.76
CA ILE A 11 29.92 -4.34 -24.90
C ILE A 11 28.48 -4.52 -25.44
N ALA A 12 27.68 -3.45 -25.31
CA ALA A 12 27.23 -2.66 -26.46
C ALA A 12 26.57 -1.33 -26.02
N LEU A 13 27.25 -0.21 -26.27
CA LEU A 13 26.65 1.13 -26.34
C LEU A 13 25.71 1.19 -27.54
N ILE A 14 24.50 1.72 -27.37
CA ILE A 14 23.70 2.24 -28.50
C ILE A 14 23.38 3.71 -28.23
N ALA A 15 23.84 4.53 -29.17
CA ALA A 15 23.73 5.97 -29.21
C ALA A 15 22.33 6.43 -29.65
N ALA A 16 22.05 7.69 -29.31
CA ALA A 16 20.86 8.48 -29.63
C ALA A 16 20.43 8.43 -31.10
N ALA A 17 19.11 8.51 -31.31
CA ALA A 17 18.52 8.98 -32.56
C ALA A 17 17.37 9.95 -32.24
N CYS A 18 17.63 11.25 -32.41
CA CYS A 18 16.62 12.27 -32.67
C CYS A 18 16.25 12.19 -34.16
N GLY A 19 14.96 12.32 -34.48
CA GLY A 19 14.47 12.44 -35.85
C GLY A 19 13.20 13.29 -35.89
N SER A 20 13.35 14.53 -36.36
CA SER A 20 12.30 15.52 -36.54
C SER A 20 11.74 15.52 -37.97
N ASP A 21 10.59 16.18 -38.11
CA ASP A 21 10.03 16.83 -39.30
C ASP A 21 9.13 16.00 -40.23
N GLN A 22 7.85 16.34 -40.26
CA GLN A 22 7.20 16.75 -41.50
C GLN A 22 6.19 17.88 -41.29
N THR A 23 6.27 18.81 -42.23
CA THR A 23 5.72 20.14 -42.29
C THR A 23 4.46 20.16 -43.19
N THR A 24 3.70 21.25 -43.06
CA THR A 24 2.69 21.85 -43.97
C THR A 24 1.22 21.43 -43.81
N PRO A 25 0.23 22.28 -44.16
CA PRO A 25 0.25 23.71 -44.50
C PRO A 25 -0.66 24.60 -43.61
N SER A 26 -0.44 25.92 -43.68
CA SER A 26 -1.36 26.96 -43.21
C SER A 26 -2.46 27.23 -44.24
N ASP A 27 -3.71 27.10 -43.80
CA ASP A 27 -4.89 27.86 -44.25
C ASP A 27 -5.50 28.45 -42.96
N GLY A 28 -5.92 29.69 -42.82
CA GLY A 28 -6.46 30.61 -43.80
C GLY A 28 -7.81 31.12 -43.32
N GLY A 29 -7.83 31.95 -42.27
CA GLY A 29 -8.87 32.95 -42.02
C GLY A 29 -10.09 32.55 -41.19
N GLY A 30 -10.48 33.47 -40.29
CA GLY A 30 -11.90 33.68 -39.98
C GLY A 30 -12.29 33.69 -38.50
N SER A 31 -12.30 34.89 -37.93
CA SER A 31 -13.25 35.36 -36.91
C SER A 31 -13.11 34.85 -35.47
N ALA A 32 -12.57 35.75 -34.64
CA ALA A 32 -12.67 35.71 -33.19
C ALA A 32 -14.16 35.69 -32.73
N PRO A 33 -14.56 34.75 -31.86
CA PRO A 33 -15.74 34.93 -31.04
C PRO A 33 -15.45 35.94 -29.90
N PRO A 34 -16.46 36.64 -29.37
CA PRO A 34 -16.27 37.55 -28.26
C PRO A 34 -15.82 36.78 -27.01
N ASP A 35 -14.91 37.40 -26.23
CA ASP A 35 -14.51 36.99 -24.89
C ASP A 35 -15.74 36.70 -24.03
N THR A 36 -16.13 35.43 -24.01
CA THR A 36 -16.99 34.89 -22.97
C THR A 36 -16.03 34.40 -21.92
N SER A 37 -15.80 35.25 -20.91
CA SER A 37 -15.12 34.86 -19.69
C SER A 37 -15.85 33.65 -19.10
N LEU A 38 -15.35 32.45 -19.41
CA LEU A 38 -15.65 31.26 -18.64
C LEU A 38 -15.26 31.60 -17.20
N PRO A 39 -16.11 31.37 -16.20
CA PRO A 39 -15.59 31.29 -14.86
C PRO A 39 -14.62 30.11 -14.87
N THR A 40 -13.31 30.39 -14.74
CA THR A 40 -12.38 29.39 -14.25
C THR A 40 -12.81 29.10 -12.83
N THR A 41 -13.76 28.18 -12.66
CA THR A 41 -13.93 27.48 -11.40
C THR A 41 -12.70 26.61 -11.23
N THR A 42 -11.59 27.22 -10.82
CA THR A 42 -10.60 26.51 -10.03
C THR A 42 -11.30 26.26 -8.70
N THR A 43 -12.13 25.22 -8.66
CA THR A 43 -12.58 24.63 -7.40
C THR A 43 -11.40 23.78 -6.94
N PRO A 44 -10.64 24.15 -5.91
CA PRO A 44 -9.65 23.26 -5.32
C PRO A 44 -10.38 22.27 -4.41
N ASP A 45 -11.40 21.59 -4.91
CA ASP A 45 -12.16 20.58 -4.19
C ASP A 45 -12.68 19.58 -5.23
N GLY A 46 -11.79 18.71 -5.71
CA GLY A 46 -12.25 17.41 -6.16
C GLY A 46 -13.02 16.75 -5.00
N PRO A 47 -14.06 15.93 -5.25
CA PRO A 47 -14.79 15.31 -4.16
C PRO A 47 -13.79 14.60 -3.22
N LEU A 48 -13.89 14.88 -1.92
CA LEU A 48 -13.15 14.16 -0.89
C LEU A 48 -13.33 12.66 -1.17
N GLY A 49 -12.24 11.95 -1.51
CA GLY A 49 -12.32 10.57 -1.99
C GLY A 49 -11.95 10.34 -3.47
N ALA A 50 -11.55 11.34 -4.24
CA ALA A 50 -11.18 11.18 -5.67
C ALA A 50 -9.74 10.68 -5.93
N GLY A 51 -9.07 10.13 -4.92
CA GLY A 51 -7.70 9.62 -5.03
C GLY A 51 -7.62 8.09 -5.14
N PRO A 52 -6.39 7.53 -5.23
CA PRO A 52 -6.18 6.11 -5.44
C PRO A 52 -6.49 5.23 -4.22
N TYR A 53 -6.72 5.83 -3.05
CA TYR A 53 -6.87 5.11 -1.79
C TYR A 53 -8.33 4.95 -1.38
N PRO A 54 -8.68 3.89 -0.62
CA PRO A 54 -9.98 3.84 0.04
C PRO A 54 -10.08 4.92 1.12
N VAL A 55 -11.31 5.20 1.55
CA VAL A 55 -11.54 5.91 2.82
C VAL A 55 -11.55 4.86 3.93
N VAL A 56 -10.59 4.90 4.84
CA VAL A 56 -10.47 3.95 5.95
C VAL A 56 -9.65 4.55 7.08
N THR A 57 -9.99 4.23 8.32
CA THR A 57 -9.15 4.54 9.48
C THR A 57 -9.07 3.33 10.38
N LEU A 58 -7.86 2.84 10.60
CA LEU A 58 -7.57 1.67 11.42
C LEU A 58 -6.62 2.04 12.56
N GLU A 59 -6.91 1.55 13.76
CA GLU A 59 -6.00 1.49 14.88
C GLU A 59 -5.42 0.08 14.95
N ILE A 60 -4.10 -0.01 15.06
CA ILE A 60 -3.37 -1.27 15.10
C ILE A 60 -2.57 -1.32 16.38
N ALA A 61 -2.72 -2.40 17.13
CA ALA A 61 -1.93 -2.72 18.31
C ALA A 61 -1.22 -4.06 18.10
N VAL A 62 0.10 -4.06 18.22
CA VAL A 62 0.95 -5.24 18.13
C VAL A 62 1.53 -5.53 19.50
N THR A 63 1.43 -6.78 19.93
CA THR A 63 1.93 -7.25 21.23
C THR A 63 2.88 -8.41 21.07
N HIS A 64 3.91 -8.43 21.93
CA HIS A 64 4.89 -9.50 22.03
C HIS A 64 5.30 -9.64 23.50
N PRO A 65 5.43 -10.86 24.06
CA PRO A 65 5.66 -11.06 25.49
C PRO A 65 7.02 -10.53 25.99
N GLU A 66 8.00 -10.40 25.11
CA GLU A 66 9.37 -9.97 25.44
C GLU A 66 9.72 -8.58 24.86
N ALA A 67 8.74 -7.85 24.33
CA ALA A 67 8.96 -6.51 23.79
C ALA A 67 7.88 -5.53 24.26
N GLU A 68 8.15 -4.24 24.09
CA GLU A 68 7.14 -3.22 24.35
C GLU A 68 6.01 -3.31 23.31
N ALA A 69 4.78 -3.07 23.75
CA ALA A 69 3.64 -3.03 22.85
C ALA A 69 3.77 -1.84 21.90
N LEU A 70 3.45 -2.07 20.63
CA LEU A 70 3.47 -1.04 19.59
C LEU A 70 2.03 -0.71 19.20
N SER A 71 1.70 0.57 19.09
CA SER A 71 0.43 1.01 18.52
C SER A 71 0.61 2.17 17.54
N TYR A 72 -0.21 2.15 16.48
CA TYR A 72 -0.24 3.19 15.46
C TYR A 72 -1.59 3.21 14.77
N THR A 73 -1.86 4.29 14.05
CA THR A 73 -3.09 4.51 13.29
C THR A 73 -2.75 4.72 11.82
N ILE A 74 -3.45 4.03 10.92
CA ILE A 74 -3.43 4.28 9.48
C ILE A 74 -4.71 5.03 9.11
N SER A 75 -4.58 6.16 8.40
CA SER A 75 -5.71 6.92 7.88
C SER A 75 -5.52 7.16 6.39
N CYS A 76 -6.49 6.70 5.61
CA CYS A 76 -6.57 6.91 4.16
C CYS A 76 -7.85 7.68 3.86
N LEU A 77 -7.74 8.81 3.16
CA LEU A 77 -8.84 9.73 2.89
C LEU A 77 -9.00 9.98 1.38
N GLY A 78 -8.86 8.93 0.57
CA GLY A 78 -8.93 9.02 -0.89
C GLY A 78 -7.60 9.40 -1.51
N ASP A 79 -7.15 10.63 -1.32
CA ASP A 79 -5.91 11.16 -1.91
C ASP A 79 -4.76 11.33 -0.91
N THR A 80 -5.06 11.17 0.38
CA THR A 80 -4.12 11.39 1.47
C THR A 80 -3.93 10.08 2.23
N ALA A 81 -2.66 9.70 2.41
CA ALA A 81 -2.25 8.59 3.24
C ALA A 81 -1.45 9.10 4.45
N THR A 82 -1.75 8.62 5.64
CA THR A 82 -1.05 9.02 6.86
C THR A 82 -0.95 7.86 7.84
N ILE A 83 0.22 7.75 8.48
CA ILE A 83 0.44 6.88 9.62
C ILE A 83 0.80 7.75 10.82
N THR A 84 0.10 7.56 11.94
CA THR A 84 0.40 8.21 13.21
C THR A 84 0.89 7.17 14.22
N GLY A 85 2.07 7.38 14.79
CA GLY A 85 2.77 6.41 15.64
C GLY A 85 4.19 6.20 15.14
N ASP A 86 5.04 5.59 15.97
CA ASP A 86 6.41 5.26 15.60
C ASP A 86 6.47 3.84 15.03
N VAL A 87 6.30 3.71 13.71
CA VAL A 87 6.31 2.42 13.02
C VAL A 87 7.01 2.58 11.65
N PRO A 88 7.89 1.65 11.26
CA PRO A 88 8.63 1.74 9.99
C PRO A 88 7.78 1.24 8.82
N LEU A 89 6.65 1.89 8.55
CA LEU A 89 5.76 1.59 7.41
C LEU A 89 5.66 2.81 6.48
N ASP A 90 5.44 2.53 5.20
CA ASP A 90 5.19 3.55 4.20
C ASP A 90 3.68 3.84 4.11
N PRO A 91 3.22 5.09 4.34
CA PRO A 91 1.79 5.41 4.35
C PRO A 91 1.09 5.11 3.02
N ASP A 92 1.72 5.42 1.90
CA ASP A 92 1.13 5.22 0.58
C ASP A 92 0.94 3.73 0.29
N ARG A 93 1.97 2.90 0.54
CA ARG A 93 1.87 1.43 0.43
C ARG A 93 0.81 0.83 1.33
N ALA A 94 0.72 1.32 2.57
CA ALA A 94 -0.33 0.87 3.49
C ALA A 94 -1.72 1.16 2.93
N CYS A 95 -1.97 2.36 2.41
CA CYS A 95 -3.26 2.72 1.83
C CYS A 95 -3.57 2.02 0.50
N GLU A 96 -2.55 1.78 -0.34
CA GLU A 96 -2.69 0.91 -1.53
C GLU A 96 -3.10 -0.51 -1.13
N ALA A 97 -2.45 -1.06 -0.10
CA ALA A 97 -2.75 -2.41 0.40
C ALA A 97 -4.17 -2.52 0.94
N LEU A 98 -4.63 -1.54 1.73
CA LEU A 98 -6.01 -1.47 2.23
C LEU A 98 -7.06 -1.30 1.12
N GLY A 99 -6.64 -0.86 -0.07
CA GLY A 99 -7.48 -0.78 -1.27
C GLY A 99 -7.68 -2.14 -1.95
N ARG A 100 -6.84 -3.15 -1.67
CA ARG A 100 -6.94 -4.47 -2.29
C ARG A 100 -8.12 -5.26 -1.71
N GLU A 101 -8.81 -5.97 -2.60
CA GLU A 101 -9.99 -6.77 -2.24
C GLU A 101 -9.64 -7.87 -1.22
N ASP A 102 -8.52 -8.58 -1.41
CA ASP A 102 -8.12 -9.67 -0.52
C ASP A 102 -7.76 -9.19 0.90
N VAL A 103 -7.08 -8.04 1.01
CA VAL A 103 -6.81 -7.39 2.31
C VAL A 103 -8.12 -6.95 2.96
N ARG A 104 -9.00 -6.27 2.23
CA ARG A 104 -10.31 -5.84 2.77
C ARG A 104 -11.14 -7.02 3.25
N THR A 105 -11.30 -8.05 2.42
CA THR A 105 -12.02 -9.27 2.80
C THR A 105 -11.43 -9.89 4.05
N ARG A 106 -10.10 -10.01 4.13
CA ARG A 106 -9.46 -10.57 5.32
C ARG A 106 -9.71 -9.75 6.60
N LEU A 107 -9.73 -8.42 6.50
CA LEU A 107 -9.92 -7.53 7.64
C LEU A 107 -11.39 -7.41 8.09
N VAL A 108 -12.34 -7.55 7.16
CA VAL A 108 -13.77 -7.39 7.44
C VAL A 108 -14.44 -8.73 7.74
N GLU A 109 -14.13 -9.76 6.96
CA GLU A 109 -14.80 -11.06 7.03
C GLU A 109 -13.97 -12.11 7.78
N GLY A 110 -12.67 -11.86 7.99
CA GLY A 110 -11.76 -12.79 8.63
C GLY A 110 -11.14 -13.80 7.64
N PRO A 111 -10.45 -14.84 8.15
CA PRO A 111 -9.86 -15.87 7.32
C PRO A 111 -10.95 -16.76 6.67
N PRO A 112 -10.69 -17.35 5.49
CA PRO A 112 -11.62 -18.28 4.86
C PRO A 112 -11.94 -19.47 5.78
N GLY A 113 -13.23 -19.74 6.03
CA GLY A 113 -13.66 -20.73 7.03
C GLY A 113 -13.26 -22.19 6.76
N ASN A 114 -12.81 -22.53 5.55
CA ASN A 114 -12.34 -23.86 5.17
C ASN A 114 -10.86 -23.87 4.74
N GLN A 115 -10.09 -22.86 5.12
CA GLN A 115 -8.66 -22.80 4.83
C GLN A 115 -7.91 -23.89 5.61
N VAL A 116 -7.06 -24.65 4.92
CA VAL A 116 -6.17 -25.63 5.55
C VAL A 116 -4.83 -24.96 5.78
N CYS A 117 -4.38 -24.97 7.03
CA CYS A 117 -3.15 -24.31 7.47
C CYS A 117 -2.15 -25.34 8.00
N THR A 118 -0.85 -25.07 7.83
CA THR A 118 0.17 -25.89 8.49
C THR A 118 0.25 -25.53 9.97
N GLU A 119 0.51 -26.49 10.85
CA GLU A 119 0.70 -26.26 12.30
C GLU A 119 2.12 -25.79 12.64
N ILE A 120 2.65 -24.85 11.84
CA ILE A 120 3.98 -24.26 12.05
C ILE A 120 3.80 -23.01 12.89
N TYR A 121 4.45 -22.99 14.06
CA TYR A 121 4.47 -21.85 14.95
C TYR A 121 5.51 -20.81 14.49
N GLY A 122 5.06 -19.59 14.20
CA GLY A 122 5.88 -18.50 13.64
C GLY A 122 6.27 -17.40 14.62
N GLY A 123 5.88 -17.52 15.89
CA GLY A 123 6.19 -16.55 16.94
C GLY A 123 4.97 -16.18 17.79
N PRO A 124 5.17 -15.46 18.91
CA PRO A 124 4.11 -15.07 19.81
C PRO A 124 3.46 -13.72 19.45
N ASP A 125 3.88 -13.06 18.36
CA ASP A 125 3.31 -11.78 17.96
C ASP A 125 1.81 -11.91 17.66
N VAL A 126 1.06 -10.94 18.16
CA VAL A 126 -0.37 -10.77 17.92
C VAL A 126 -0.64 -9.33 17.53
N ALA A 127 -1.33 -9.14 16.41
CA ALA A 127 -1.83 -7.86 15.96
C ALA A 127 -3.36 -7.82 16.13
N THR A 128 -3.85 -6.77 16.77
CA THR A 128 -5.28 -6.42 16.81
C THR A 128 -5.48 -5.19 15.95
N ILE A 129 -6.41 -5.27 15.01
CA ILE A 129 -6.70 -4.26 14.01
C ILE A 129 -8.17 -3.89 14.15
N THR A 130 -8.45 -2.65 14.54
CA THR A 130 -9.80 -2.15 14.73
C THR A 130 -10.04 -0.89 13.91
N GLY A 131 -11.30 -0.59 13.58
CA GLY A 131 -11.66 0.63 12.88
C GLY A 131 -12.78 0.39 11.88
N SER A 132 -12.73 1.11 10.76
CA SER A 132 -13.79 1.02 9.74
C SER A 132 -13.35 1.55 8.39
N TYR A 133 -13.85 0.92 7.33
CA TYR A 133 -13.89 1.50 5.99
C TYR A 133 -15.05 2.49 5.87
N ASP A 134 -14.87 3.56 5.11
CA ASP A 134 -15.84 4.64 4.87
C ASP A 134 -16.22 5.46 6.13
N GLY A 135 -15.44 5.35 7.21
CA GLY A 135 -15.61 6.10 8.47
C GLY A 135 -16.45 5.39 9.53
N VAL A 136 -16.77 6.08 10.63
CA VAL A 136 -17.32 5.48 11.88
C VAL A 136 -18.59 4.65 11.70
N ASP A 137 -19.48 5.04 10.77
CA ASP A 137 -20.73 4.32 10.46
C ASP A 137 -20.58 3.34 9.28
N GLY A 138 -19.36 3.14 8.79
CA GLY A 138 -19.05 2.32 7.63
C GLY A 138 -18.82 0.85 7.95
N VAL A 139 -18.07 0.14 7.11
CA VAL A 139 -17.85 -1.30 7.27
C VAL A 139 -16.84 -1.53 8.39
N PRO A 140 -17.23 -2.16 9.51
CA PRO A 140 -16.35 -2.28 10.67
C PRO A 140 -15.21 -3.27 10.41
N VAL A 141 -14.08 -3.00 11.04
CA VAL A 141 -12.93 -3.90 11.13
C VAL A 141 -12.70 -4.20 12.60
N ASP A 142 -12.66 -5.49 12.93
CA ASP A 142 -12.25 -6.03 14.23
C ASP A 142 -11.58 -7.38 13.95
N THR A 143 -10.30 -7.32 13.61
CA THR A 143 -9.52 -8.49 13.17
C THR A 143 -8.31 -8.66 14.08
N THR A 144 -8.15 -9.89 14.59
CA THR A 144 -6.89 -10.34 15.18
C THR A 144 -6.13 -11.22 14.21
N VAL A 145 -4.81 -11.02 14.14
CA VAL A 145 -3.87 -11.88 13.42
C VAL A 145 -2.82 -12.33 14.42
N ASP A 146 -2.62 -13.65 14.53
CA ASP A 146 -1.54 -14.25 15.30
C ASP A 146 -0.70 -15.16 14.40
N ARG A 147 0.51 -15.48 14.84
CA ARG A 147 1.45 -16.29 14.07
C ARG A 147 1.48 -17.76 14.54
N THR A 148 0.36 -18.29 15.03
CA THR A 148 0.35 -19.65 15.61
C THR A 148 0.33 -20.79 14.59
N ASN A 149 0.02 -20.49 13.34
CA ASN A 149 -0.01 -21.45 12.22
C ASN A 149 0.45 -20.80 10.90
N GLY A 150 0.54 -21.60 9.83
CA GLY A 150 1.05 -21.15 8.53
C GLY A 150 0.17 -20.11 7.81
N CYS A 151 -1.13 -20.09 8.07
CA CYS A 151 -2.01 -19.06 7.50
C CYS A 151 -1.82 -17.73 8.22
N GLY A 152 -1.73 -17.74 9.55
CA GLY A 152 -1.44 -16.54 10.33
C GLY A 152 -0.07 -15.93 10.00
N ILE A 153 0.94 -16.77 9.76
CA ILE A 153 2.25 -16.34 9.24
C ILE A 153 2.10 -15.70 7.87
N SER A 154 1.37 -16.33 6.94
CA SER A 154 1.16 -15.77 5.59
C SER A 154 0.34 -14.48 5.61
N ASP A 155 -0.64 -14.36 6.51
CA ASP A 155 -1.39 -13.13 6.70
C ASP A 155 -0.43 -12.01 7.11
N TRP A 156 0.42 -12.28 8.10
CA TRP A 156 1.37 -11.30 8.63
C TRP A 156 2.44 -10.90 7.62
N ASP A 157 3.16 -11.89 7.07
CA ASP A 157 4.40 -11.68 6.33
C ASP A 157 4.18 -11.40 4.84
N VAL A 158 2.96 -11.62 4.33
CA VAL A 158 2.66 -11.48 2.89
C VAL A 158 1.42 -10.62 2.65
N LEU A 159 0.27 -11.01 3.19
CA LEU A 159 -0.99 -10.32 2.88
C LEU A 159 -1.04 -8.92 3.48
N LEU A 160 -0.57 -8.79 4.72
CA LEU A 160 -0.66 -7.57 5.53
C LEU A 160 0.71 -6.91 5.76
N ALA A 161 1.74 -7.32 5.01
CA ALA A 161 3.12 -6.83 5.20
C ALA A 161 3.28 -5.31 5.02
N ASP A 162 2.40 -4.67 4.25
CA ASP A 162 2.41 -3.21 4.06
C ASP A 162 1.66 -2.46 5.17
N ILE A 163 0.92 -3.16 6.04
CA ILE A 163 0.17 -2.54 7.15
C ILE A 163 0.57 -3.06 8.53
N LEU A 164 1.39 -4.12 8.61
CA LEU A 164 1.97 -4.67 9.83
C LEU A 164 3.49 -4.58 9.75
N PRO A 165 4.20 -4.20 10.84
CA PRO A 165 5.64 -4.30 10.86
C PRO A 165 6.09 -5.76 10.76
N PRO A 166 7.34 -6.01 10.36
CA PRO A 166 7.94 -7.33 10.50
C PRO A 166 7.77 -7.84 11.94
N ALA A 167 7.47 -9.13 12.09
CA ALA A 167 7.37 -9.69 13.42
C ALA A 167 8.68 -9.59 14.19
N LEU A 168 8.58 -9.51 15.51
CA LEU A 168 9.76 -9.41 16.35
C LEU A 168 10.48 -10.76 16.39
N GLY A 169 11.81 -10.71 16.32
CA GLY A 169 12.65 -11.91 16.25
C GLY A 169 12.94 -12.44 14.84
N VAL A 170 12.26 -11.93 13.80
CA VAL A 170 12.80 -11.97 12.44
C VAL A 170 13.80 -10.82 12.33
N VAL A 171 15.01 -11.03 12.86
CA VAL A 171 16.10 -10.10 12.58
C VAL A 171 16.32 -10.15 11.07
N GLU A 172 15.86 -9.14 10.35
CA GLU A 172 16.31 -8.84 9.01
C GLU A 172 17.84 -8.95 9.05
N ALA A 173 18.37 -9.97 8.39
CA ALA A 173 19.79 -10.07 8.14
C ALA A 173 20.14 -8.92 7.20
N THR A 174 20.26 -7.72 7.76
CA THR A 174 20.77 -6.53 7.12
C THR A 174 22.08 -6.91 6.44
N SER A 175 22.03 -6.99 5.12
CA SER A 175 23.16 -7.23 4.22
C SER A 175 23.41 -5.98 3.42
#